data_AF-A0AAE1BX44-F1
#
_entry.id   AF-A0AAE1BX44-F1
#
_cell.length_a   1.000
_cell.length_b   1.000
_cell.length_c   1.000
_cell.angle_alpha   90.00
_cell.angle_beta   90.00
_cell.angle_gamma   90.00
#
_symmetry.space_group_name_H-M   'P 1'
#
loop_
_entity.id
_entity.type
_entity.pdbx_description
1 polymer ?
#
loop_
_entity_poly.entity_id
_entity_poly.type
_entity_poly.pdbx_seq_one_letter_code
_entity_poly.pdbx_strand_id
1 'polypeptide(L)'
;MLLVVWTCVLVGALAVPQHSPVHVADQARSESESLEEEARNFLASVDERGSRECTAATMASWEYASDINERNKKIKAEAQLKYADWQKESWQMVKKWNGRWETLSDPFLKRQFKAMSILGTAALDKKELEKYNSLVTDMSTIYSTAKICDYKKPKKCDLELEP
;
A
#
# COMPACT_ATOMS: atom_id res chain seq x y z
N MET A 1 59.34 56.08 -3.38
CA MET A 1 59.02 57.16 -2.42
C MET A 1 58.00 56.62 -1.44
N LEU A 2 58.39 56.50 -0.17
CA LEU A 2 57.60 56.51 1.09
C LEU A 2 56.43 55.49 1.19
N LEU A 3 56.61 54.33 1.85
CA LEU A 3 56.43 54.07 3.30
C LEU A 3 55.10 54.59 3.87
N VAL A 4 54.18 53.68 4.25
CA VAL A 4 53.69 53.52 5.64
C VAL A 4 53.23 52.06 5.84
N VAL A 5 53.85 51.43 6.83
CA VAL A 5 53.52 50.14 7.45
C VAL A 5 52.37 50.35 8.43
N TRP A 6 51.35 49.48 8.46
CA TRP A 6 50.67 49.16 9.72
C TRP A 6 49.99 47.78 9.74
N THR A 7 50.67 46.88 10.45
CA THR A 7 50.18 45.89 11.42
C THR A 7 49.16 44.81 11.01
N CYS A 8 49.70 43.60 10.92
CA CYS A 8 49.07 42.33 11.28
C CYS A 8 48.08 42.45 12.44
N VAL A 9 46.83 42.03 12.21
CA VAL A 9 46.14 41.14 13.15
C VAL A 9 45.51 40.02 12.33
N LEU A 10 46.26 38.93 12.21
CA LEU A 10 45.72 37.60 11.95
C LEU A 10 44.93 37.17 13.19
N VAL A 11 43.61 37.37 13.20
CA VAL A 11 42.72 36.44 13.91
C VAL A 11 42.12 35.54 12.86
N GLY A 12 42.90 34.52 12.49
CA GLY A 12 42.35 33.31 11.91
C GLY A 12 41.54 32.61 13.00
N ALA A 13 40.29 33.01 13.18
CA ALA A 13 39.32 32.17 13.86
C ALA A 13 39.01 31.00 12.92
N LEU A 14 39.88 29.98 12.93
CA LEU A 14 39.45 28.63 12.61
C LEU A 14 38.43 28.27 13.69
N ALA A 15 37.17 28.62 13.45
CA ALA A 15 36.06 28.02 14.14
C ALA A 15 36.08 26.53 13.78
N VAL A 16 36.79 25.75 14.58
CA VAL A 16 36.64 24.29 14.60
C VAL A 16 35.16 24.05 14.89
N PRO A 17 34.44 23.31 14.04
CA PRO A 17 33.06 22.97 14.34
C PRO A 17 33.05 22.15 15.64
N GLN A 18 32.59 22.75 16.74
CA GLN A 18 32.38 22.05 18.01
C GLN A 18 31.12 21.17 17.91
N HIS A 19 31.21 20.06 17.19
CA HIS A 19 30.27 18.96 17.39
C HIS A 19 31.01 17.90 18.19
N SER A 20 30.88 17.93 19.53
CA SER A 20 31.38 16.84 20.36
C SER A 20 30.68 15.55 19.90
N PRO A 21 31.39 14.41 19.76
CA PRO A 21 30.83 13.17 19.23
C PRO A 21 29.59 12.66 19.98
N VAL A 22 29.47 13.02 21.26
CA VAL A 22 28.29 12.74 22.10
C VAL A 22 27.04 13.49 21.62
N HIS A 23 27.14 14.79 21.31
CA HIS A 23 25.99 15.58 20.85
C HIS A 23 25.48 15.12 19.48
N VAL A 24 26.37 14.67 18.60
CA VAL A 24 26.00 14.12 17.29
C VAL A 24 25.22 12.81 17.45
N ALA A 25 25.63 11.95 18.39
CA ALA A 25 24.95 10.69 18.66
C ALA A 25 23.55 10.90 19.28
N ASP A 26 23.42 11.82 20.24
CA ASP A 26 22.13 12.14 20.84
C ASP A 26 21.15 12.72 19.82
N GLN A 27 21.63 13.59 18.93
CA GLN A 27 20.80 14.16 17.89
C GLN A 27 20.33 13.09 16.89
N ALA A 28 21.24 12.23 16.41
CA ALA A 28 20.90 11.14 15.50
C ALA A 28 19.89 10.16 16.13
N ARG A 29 20.00 9.90 17.43
CA ARG A 29 19.03 9.08 18.16
C ARG A 29 17.66 9.75 18.21
N SER A 30 17.60 11.04 18.53
CA SER A 30 16.33 11.78 18.59
C SER A 30 15.63 11.85 17.22
N GLU A 31 16.40 12.02 16.14
CA GLU A 31 15.88 12.02 14.76
C GLU A 31 15.34 10.63 14.38
N SER A 32 16.01 9.55 14.79
CA SER A 32 15.52 8.19 14.60
C SER A 32 14.23 7.92 15.38
N GLU A 33 14.15 8.34 16.64
CA GLU A 33 12.95 8.17 17.48
C GLU A 33 11.77 8.97 16.91
N SER A 34 12.00 10.19 16.42
CA SER A 34 10.98 11.01 15.76
C SER A 34 10.47 10.38 14.46
N LEU A 35 11.37 9.83 13.62
CA LEU A 35 11.00 9.13 12.39
C LEU A 35 10.14 7.89 12.66
N GLU A 36 10.46 7.13 13.73
CA GLU A 36 9.68 5.98 14.19
C GLU A 36 8.26 6.37 14.60
N GLU A 37 8.11 7.47 15.33
CA GLU A 37 6.80 7.98 15.74
C GLU A 37 5.98 8.47 14.53
N GLU A 38 6.62 9.22 13.61
CA GLU A 38 6.01 9.63 12.34
C GLU A 38 5.48 8.41 11.56
N ALA A 39 6.28 7.33 11.51
CA ALA A 39 5.95 6.10 10.81
C ALA A 39 4.75 5.37 11.44
N ARG A 40 4.69 5.31 12.77
CA ARG A 40 3.55 4.72 13.50
C ARG A 40 2.27 5.48 13.25
N ASN A 41 2.32 6.81 13.36
CA ASN A 41 1.15 7.66 13.15
C ASN A 41 0.65 7.58 11.70
N PHE A 42 1.58 7.57 10.74
CA PHE A 42 1.24 7.37 9.33
C PHE A 42 0.54 6.02 9.11
N LEU A 43 1.13 4.91 9.56
CA LEU A 43 0.55 3.58 9.38
C LEU A 43 -0.82 3.45 10.05
N ALA A 44 -0.99 4.01 11.26
CA ALA A 44 -2.29 4.03 11.94
C ALA A 44 -3.35 4.80 11.12
N SER A 45 -2.99 5.95 10.55
CA SER A 45 -3.91 6.74 9.72
C SER A 45 -4.33 6.02 8.43
N VAL A 46 -3.41 5.25 7.84
CA VAL A 46 -3.69 4.46 6.64
C VAL A 46 -4.52 3.23 6.99
N ASP A 47 -4.27 2.56 8.10
CA ASP A 47 -5.06 1.42 8.53
C ASP A 47 -6.53 1.78 8.76
N GLU A 48 -6.81 2.95 9.35
CA GLU A 48 -8.17 3.38 9.68
C GLU A 48 -9.11 3.36 8.47
N ARG A 49 -8.66 3.91 7.32
CA ARG A 49 -9.43 3.84 6.06
C ARG A 49 -9.24 2.50 5.36
N GLY A 50 -8.03 1.94 5.37
CA GLY A 50 -7.73 0.69 4.67
C GLY A 50 -8.55 -0.49 5.15
N SER A 51 -8.70 -0.63 6.46
CA SER A 51 -9.53 -1.68 7.06
C SER A 51 -11.01 -1.54 6.68
N ARG A 52 -11.53 -0.31 6.57
CA ARG A 52 -12.92 -0.08 6.12
C ARG A 52 -13.14 -0.44 4.66
N GLU A 53 -12.27 0.04 3.77
CA GLU A 53 -12.40 -0.24 2.33
C GLU A 53 -12.18 -1.72 2.02
N CYS A 54 -11.22 -2.36 2.71
CA CYS A 54 -10.99 -3.81 2.62
C CYS A 54 -12.20 -4.61 3.09
N THR A 55 -12.79 -4.22 4.23
CA THR A 55 -14.02 -4.85 4.74
C THR A 55 -15.15 -4.71 3.75
N ALA A 56 -15.38 -3.52 3.20
CA ALA A 56 -16.43 -3.30 2.20
C ALA A 56 -16.26 -4.17 0.95
N ALA A 57 -15.03 -4.22 0.40
CA ALA A 57 -14.73 -5.06 -0.77
C ALA A 57 -14.89 -6.56 -0.47
N THR A 58 -14.46 -7.00 0.71
CA THR A 58 -14.58 -8.40 1.15
C THR A 58 -16.04 -8.80 1.33
N MET A 59 -16.84 -7.96 1.99
CA MET A 59 -18.26 -8.20 2.20
C MET A 59 -19.05 -8.24 0.88
N ALA A 60 -18.75 -7.33 -0.05
CA ALA A 60 -19.38 -7.35 -1.38
C ALA A 60 -19.00 -8.60 -2.18
N SER A 61 -17.75 -9.06 -2.06
CA SER A 61 -17.32 -10.32 -2.67
C SER A 61 -18.02 -11.53 -2.04
N TRP A 62 -18.20 -11.54 -0.72
CA TRP A 62 -18.93 -12.58 0.00
C TRP A 62 -20.40 -12.63 -0.41
N GLU A 63 -21.07 -11.46 -0.50
CA GLU A 63 -22.48 -11.37 -0.92
C GLU A 63 -22.67 -11.96 -2.31
N TYR A 64 -21.78 -11.67 -3.26
CA TYR A 64 -21.82 -12.28 -4.60
C TYR A 64 -21.54 -13.78 -4.59
N ALA A 65 -20.54 -14.23 -3.83
CA ALA A 65 -20.19 -15.65 -3.78
C ALA A 65 -21.30 -16.50 -3.13
N SER A 66 -22.02 -15.92 -2.16
CA SER A 66 -23.14 -16.58 -1.46
C SER A 66 -24.46 -16.49 -2.22
N ASP A 67 -24.62 -15.50 -3.09
CA ASP A 67 -25.80 -15.25 -3.90
C ASP A 67 -25.39 -14.67 -5.26
N ILE A 68 -25.20 -15.56 -6.24
CA ILE A 68 -24.71 -15.23 -7.58
C ILE A 68 -25.85 -14.62 -8.40
N ASN A 69 -25.85 -13.29 -8.50
CA ASN A 69 -26.77 -12.54 -9.37
C ASN A 69 -26.14 -11.22 -9.87
N GLU A 70 -26.77 -10.58 -10.86
CA GLU A 70 -26.24 -9.36 -11.50
C GLU A 70 -26.16 -8.15 -10.56
N ARG A 71 -27.09 -8.02 -9.61
CA ARG A 71 -27.05 -6.94 -8.61
C ARG A 71 -25.79 -7.06 -7.75
N ASN A 72 -25.56 -8.24 -7.18
CA ASN A 72 -24.39 -8.51 -6.35
C ASN A 72 -23.09 -8.42 -7.15
N LYS A 73 -23.10 -8.85 -8.42
CA LYS A 73 -21.96 -8.72 -9.33
C LYS A 73 -21.54 -7.26 -9.49
N LYS A 74 -22.50 -6.36 -9.71
CA LYS A 74 -22.24 -4.92 -9.84
C LYS A 74 -21.72 -4.30 -8.54
N ILE A 75 -22.34 -4.60 -7.40
CA ILE A 75 -21.91 -4.10 -6.09
C ILE A 75 -20.47 -4.54 -5.78
N LYS A 76 -20.15 -5.82 -6.02
CA LYS A 76 -18.79 -6.35 -5.90
C LYS A 76 -17.80 -5.57 -6.77
N ALA A 77 -18.13 -5.34 -8.04
CA ALA A 77 -17.26 -4.63 -8.97
C ALA A 77 -16.97 -3.19 -8.48
N GLU A 78 -17.99 -2.46 -8.05
CA GLU A 78 -17.84 -1.09 -7.53
C GLU A 78 -16.97 -1.05 -6.27
N ALA A 79 -17.19 -1.99 -5.33
CA ALA A 79 -16.39 -2.08 -4.11
C ALA A 79 -14.92 -2.45 -4.38
N GLN A 80 -14.66 -3.34 -5.35
CA GLN A 80 -13.30 -3.70 -5.76
C GLN A 80 -12.56 -2.52 -6.39
N LEU A 81 -13.23 -1.71 -7.23
CA LEU A 81 -12.63 -0.51 -7.81
C LEU A 81 -12.31 0.52 -6.73
N LYS A 82 -13.24 0.78 -5.81
CA LYS A 82 -13.02 1.70 -4.70
C LYS A 82 -11.85 1.28 -3.81
N TYR A 83 -11.71 -0.01 -3.53
CA TYR A 83 -10.58 -0.51 -2.75
C TYR A 83 -9.26 -0.44 -3.51
N ALA A 84 -9.26 -0.67 -4.83
CA ALA A 84 -8.07 -0.51 -5.66
C ALA A 84 -7.61 0.97 -5.73
N ASP A 85 -8.55 1.91 -5.83
CA ASP A 85 -8.25 3.35 -5.77
C ASP A 85 -7.56 3.70 -4.45
N TRP A 86 -8.08 3.20 -3.32
CA TRP A 86 -7.44 3.38 -2.02
C TRP A 86 -6.04 2.76 -1.94
N GLN A 87 -5.83 1.56 -2.49
CA GLN A 87 -4.49 0.94 -2.55
C GLN A 87 -3.52 1.82 -3.35
N LYS A 88 -3.98 2.44 -4.44
CA LYS A 88 -3.16 3.36 -5.24
C LYS A 88 -2.85 4.66 -4.51
N GLU A 89 -3.82 5.24 -3.81
CA GLU A 89 -3.63 6.41 -2.96
C GLU A 89 -2.61 6.14 -1.84
N SER A 90 -2.80 5.05 -1.08
CA SER A 90 -1.91 4.67 0.02
C SER A 90 -0.49 4.34 -0.46
N TRP A 91 -0.35 3.68 -1.61
CA TRP A 91 0.95 3.47 -2.25
C TRP A 91 1.64 4.79 -2.63
N GLN A 92 0.89 5.76 -3.17
CA GLN A 92 1.43 7.10 -3.45
C GLN A 92 1.87 7.80 -2.17
N MET A 93 1.14 7.64 -1.06
CA MET A 93 1.54 8.18 0.23
C MET A 93 2.85 7.54 0.72
N VAL A 94 3.01 6.22 0.61
CA VAL A 94 4.26 5.51 0.93
C VAL A 94 5.42 6.00 0.07
N LYS A 95 5.20 6.24 -1.23
CA LYS A 95 6.27 6.80 -2.08
C LYS A 95 6.79 8.15 -1.61
N LYS A 96 5.95 8.99 -1.01
CA LYS A 96 6.37 10.31 -0.48
C LYS A 96 7.39 10.21 0.65
N TRP A 97 7.54 9.04 1.27
CA TRP A 97 8.58 8.79 2.25
C TRP A 97 9.99 8.73 1.64
N ASN A 98 10.12 8.66 0.30
CA ASN A 98 11.39 8.73 -0.42
C ASN A 98 12.47 7.77 0.15
N GLY A 99 12.07 6.55 0.53
CA GLY A 99 12.99 5.55 1.10
C GLY A 99 13.35 5.74 2.57
N ARG A 100 12.90 6.83 3.25
CA ARG A 100 13.13 7.04 4.71
C ARG A 100 12.61 5.87 5.55
N TRP A 101 11.55 5.20 5.11
CA TRP A 101 11.01 4.04 5.83
C TRP A 101 12.00 2.85 5.86
N GLU A 102 12.96 2.77 4.94
CA GLU A 102 13.96 1.70 4.92
C GLU A 102 14.99 1.85 6.06
N THR A 103 15.17 3.07 6.55
CA THR A 103 16.12 3.41 7.64
C THR A 103 15.51 3.29 9.02
N LEU A 104 14.23 2.93 9.15
CA LEU A 104 13.60 2.66 10.44
C LEU A 104 14.42 1.64 11.24
N SER A 105 14.27 1.59 12.55
CA SER A 105 14.86 0.55 13.39
C SER A 105 13.87 -0.59 13.62
N ASP A 106 12.57 -0.29 13.74
CA ASP A 106 11.53 -1.29 13.96
C ASP A 106 11.27 -2.14 12.70
N PRO A 107 11.55 -3.46 12.74
CA PRO A 107 11.33 -4.35 11.60
C PRO A 107 9.84 -4.50 11.24
N PHE A 108 8.92 -4.33 12.19
CA PHE A 108 7.48 -4.41 11.93
C PHE A 108 6.98 -3.20 11.14
N LEU A 109 7.48 -2.00 11.44
CA LEU A 109 7.16 -0.81 10.64
C LEU A 109 7.71 -0.97 9.22
N LYS A 110 8.99 -1.36 9.07
CA LYS A 110 9.57 -1.61 7.74
C LYS A 110 8.76 -2.61 6.91
N ARG A 111 8.32 -3.70 7.54
CA ARG A 111 7.55 -4.75 6.86
C ARG A 111 6.22 -4.20 6.33
N GLN A 112 5.53 -3.38 7.12
CA GLN A 112 4.27 -2.76 6.71
C GLN A 112 4.47 -1.80 5.53
N PHE A 113 5.47 -0.91 5.60
CA PHE A 113 5.82 -0.04 4.49
C PHE A 113 6.19 -0.83 3.22
N LYS A 114 6.99 -1.89 3.36
CA LYS A 114 7.36 -2.76 2.25
C LYS A 114 6.13 -3.40 1.60
N ALA A 115 5.20 -3.92 2.40
CA ALA A 115 3.96 -4.50 1.86
C ALA A 115 3.15 -3.45 1.09
N MET A 116 2.99 -2.25 1.65
CA MET A 116 2.25 -1.16 1.01
C MET A 116 2.96 -0.53 -0.20
N SER A 117 4.28 -0.74 -0.34
CA SER A 117 5.05 -0.31 -1.51
C SER A 117 4.79 -1.16 -2.76
N ILE A 118 4.10 -2.30 -2.60
CA ILE A 118 3.75 -3.23 -3.67
C ILE A 118 2.26 -3.06 -3.98
N LEU A 119 1.95 -2.48 -5.15
CA LEU A 119 0.58 -2.10 -5.52
C LEU A 119 -0.27 -3.27 -6.06
N GLY A 120 0.35 -4.34 -6.55
CA GLY A 120 -0.37 -5.50 -7.10
C GLY A 120 -1.23 -5.14 -8.32
N THR A 121 -2.44 -5.71 -8.41
CA THR A 121 -3.37 -5.48 -9.53
C THR A 121 -3.91 -4.06 -9.60
N ALA A 122 -3.90 -3.31 -8.49
CA ALA A 122 -4.29 -1.90 -8.45
C ALA A 122 -3.33 -0.97 -9.23
N ALA A 123 -2.21 -1.52 -9.74
CA ALA A 123 -1.30 -0.83 -10.64
C ALA A 123 -1.86 -0.67 -12.06
N LEU A 124 -2.80 -1.53 -12.47
CA LEU A 124 -3.47 -1.46 -13.76
C LEU A 124 -4.22 -0.14 -13.93
N ASP A 125 -4.44 0.26 -15.19
CA ASP A 125 -5.38 1.33 -15.46
C ASP A 125 -6.82 0.90 -15.13
N LYS A 126 -7.73 1.86 -15.04
CA LYS A 126 -9.12 1.58 -14.64
C LYS A 126 -9.79 0.55 -15.56
N LYS A 127 -9.58 0.65 -16.87
CA LYS A 127 -10.25 -0.21 -17.86
C LYS A 127 -9.68 -1.62 -17.82
N GLU A 128 -8.38 -1.76 -17.68
CA GLU A 128 -7.70 -3.05 -17.53
C GLU A 128 -8.07 -3.71 -16.20
N LEU A 129 -8.17 -2.93 -15.12
CA LEU A 129 -8.61 -3.43 -13.81
C LEU A 129 -10.06 -3.92 -13.86
N GLU A 130 -10.97 -3.16 -14.47
CA GLU A 130 -12.36 -3.57 -14.69
C GLU A 130 -12.42 -4.88 -15.49
N LYS A 131 -11.66 -4.97 -16.58
CA LYS A 131 -11.57 -6.18 -17.39
C LYS A 131 -11.01 -7.36 -16.59
N TYR A 132 -9.94 -7.16 -15.82
CA TYR A 132 -9.35 -8.18 -14.97
C TYR A 132 -10.36 -8.71 -13.95
N ASN A 133 -11.04 -7.81 -13.22
CA ASN A 133 -12.04 -8.18 -12.22
C ASN A 133 -13.24 -8.91 -12.84
N SER A 134 -13.67 -8.50 -14.04
CA SER A 134 -14.71 -9.22 -14.78
C SER A 134 -14.25 -10.62 -15.15
N LEU A 135 -13.07 -10.78 -15.74
CA LEU A 135 -12.55 -12.09 -16.14
C LEU A 135 -12.45 -13.05 -14.97
N VAL A 136 -11.92 -12.59 -13.82
CA VAL A 136 -11.86 -13.41 -12.60
C VAL A 136 -13.27 -13.82 -12.17
N THR A 137 -14.21 -12.88 -12.15
CA THR A 137 -15.60 -13.15 -11.77
C THR A 137 -16.27 -14.13 -12.74
N ASP A 138 -16.11 -13.94 -14.04
CA ASP A 138 -16.73 -14.77 -15.07
C ASP A 138 -16.17 -16.20 -15.02
N MET A 139 -14.86 -16.37 -14.84
CA MET A 139 -14.25 -17.70 -14.64
C MET A 139 -14.79 -18.39 -13.40
N SER A 140 -14.88 -17.68 -12.27
CA SER A 140 -15.43 -18.24 -11.02
C SER A 140 -16.88 -18.66 -11.19
N THR A 141 -17.71 -17.85 -11.85
CA THR A 141 -19.12 -18.14 -12.06
C THR A 141 -19.34 -19.33 -12.99
N ILE A 142 -18.56 -19.43 -14.07
CA ILE A 142 -18.61 -20.60 -14.95
C ILE A 142 -18.29 -21.87 -14.15
N TYR A 143 -17.24 -21.83 -13.33
CA TYR A 143 -16.84 -22.99 -12.51
C TYR A 143 -17.91 -23.38 -11.49
N SER A 144 -18.45 -22.41 -10.73
CA SER A 144 -19.41 -22.67 -9.64
C SER A 144 -20.82 -23.02 -10.10
N THR A 145 -21.18 -22.68 -11.35
CA THR A 145 -22.53 -22.92 -11.88
C THR A 145 -22.55 -23.97 -13.00
N ALA A 146 -21.41 -24.61 -13.27
CA ALA A 146 -21.30 -25.63 -14.32
C ALA A 146 -22.25 -26.80 -14.06
N LYS A 147 -23.07 -27.11 -15.06
CA LYS A 147 -23.94 -28.30 -15.07
C LYS A 147 -23.58 -29.22 -16.22
N ILE A 148 -23.54 -30.51 -15.93
CA ILE A 148 -23.26 -31.57 -16.90
C ILE A 148 -24.53 -32.39 -17.11
N CYS A 149 -24.76 -32.84 -18.34
CA CYS A 149 -25.88 -33.69 -18.68
C CYS A 149 -25.59 -35.17 -18.41
N ASP A 150 -26.59 -35.90 -17.92
CA ASP A 150 -26.51 -37.35 -17.67
C ASP A 150 -26.21 -38.10 -18.97
N TYR A 151 -25.22 -39.00 -18.92
CA TYR A 151 -24.80 -39.84 -20.04
C TYR A 151 -25.96 -40.65 -20.66
N LYS A 152 -26.89 -41.16 -19.83
CA LYS A 152 -28.04 -41.95 -20.26
C LYS A 152 -29.28 -41.12 -20.53
N LYS A 153 -29.35 -39.90 -19.98
CA LYS A 153 -30.50 -38.99 -20.12
C LYS A 153 -30.03 -37.59 -20.56
N PRO A 154 -29.75 -37.37 -21.86
CA PRO A 154 -29.12 -36.15 -22.36
C PRO A 154 -29.87 -34.84 -22.08
N LYS A 155 -31.17 -34.91 -21.76
CA LYS A 155 -31.99 -33.74 -21.40
C LYS A 155 -31.95 -33.41 -19.89
N LYS A 156 -31.34 -34.28 -19.07
CA LYS A 156 -31.22 -34.11 -17.62
C LYS A 156 -29.82 -33.52 -17.33
N CYS A 157 -29.75 -32.21 -17.16
CA CYS A 157 -28.50 -31.46 -16.97
C CYS A 157 -28.46 -30.78 -15.58
N ASP A 158 -28.51 -31.60 -14.55
CA ASP A 158 -28.56 -31.21 -13.13
C ASP A 158 -27.38 -31.77 -12.32
N LEU A 159 -26.36 -32.32 -13.00
CA LEU A 159 -25.13 -32.77 -12.34
C LEU A 159 -24.20 -31.58 -12.15
N GLU A 160 -23.95 -31.21 -10.90
CA GLU A 160 -23.11 -30.08 -10.51
C GLU A 160 -21.74 -30.59 -10.01
N LEU A 161 -20.71 -29.75 -10.11
CA LEU A 161 -19.35 -30.12 -9.70
C LEU A 161 -19.22 -30.25 -8.18
N GLU A 162 -19.89 -29.35 -7.45
CA GLU A 162 -20.00 -29.36 -6.00
C GLU A 162 -21.45 -29.73 -5.63
N PRO A 163 -21.70 -30.97 -5.16
CA PRO A 163 -23.05 -31.52 -4.96
C PRO A 163 -23.74 -31.11 -3.66
#